data_AF-A0A817E3J2-F1
#
_entry.id   AF-A0A817E3J2-F1
#
_cell.length_a   1.000
_cell.length_b   1.000
_cell.length_c   1.000
_cell.angle_alpha   90.00
_cell.angle_beta   90.00
_cell.angle_gamma   90.00
#
_symmetry.space_group_name_H-M   'P 1'
#
loop_
_entity.id
_entity.type
_entity.pdbx_description
1 polymer ?
#
loop_
_entity_poly.entity_id
_entity_poly.type
_entity_poly.pdbx_seq_one_letter_code
_entity_poly.pdbx_strand_id
1 'polypeptide(L)'
;MDQFQTLYYDYCKTYYVEPNETILGEIRKVSNGDNQTKSFNLSSLNIPEAQYTVLGKLFSHDFLYTSIHLNDCNLSSEALQAFLHGLVTNTTCRTLELKGNSIHGAGTEALAKVLRRNQTLQNLRLEWNQIGAMDSPAFSSFCDALSLNKSLIELDLRNNDISHVGGTELAAALKRNVTLRVLDLRWNNIGLVGSRALLAACQSNSTLNELHLTGNNVPDDIMQNIT
;
A
#
# COMPACT_ATOMS: atom_id res chain seq x y z
N MET A 1 -25.24 -7.29 -5.49
CA MET A 1 -24.97 -6.44 -4.31
C MET A 1 -25.37 -7.17 -3.02
N ASP A 2 -26.53 -7.81 -2.96
CA ASP A 2 -26.85 -8.80 -1.90
C ASP A 2 -25.81 -9.92 -1.77
N GLN A 3 -25.24 -10.37 -2.88
CA GLN A 3 -24.22 -11.42 -2.90
C GLN A 3 -22.96 -11.09 -2.07
N PHE A 4 -22.50 -9.83 -2.02
CA PHE A 4 -21.31 -9.47 -1.25
C PHE A 4 -21.59 -9.52 0.25
N GLN A 5 -22.77 -9.04 0.66
CA GLN A 5 -23.22 -9.10 2.04
C GLN A 5 -23.47 -10.55 2.49
N THR A 6 -24.11 -11.37 1.64
CA THR A 6 -24.29 -12.80 1.90
C THR A 6 -22.94 -13.49 2.05
N LEU A 7 -21.99 -13.22 1.16
CA LEU A 7 -20.65 -13.80 1.22
C LEU A 7 -19.90 -13.39 2.50
N TYR A 8 -20.07 -12.15 2.95
CA TYR A 8 -19.53 -11.70 4.23
C TYR A 8 -20.10 -12.50 5.41
N TYR A 9 -21.42 -12.70 5.47
CA TYR A 9 -22.04 -13.53 6.51
C TYR A 9 -21.56 -14.99 6.45
N ASP A 10 -21.37 -15.55 5.25
CA ASP A 10 -20.90 -16.92 5.08
C ASP A 10 -19.46 -17.09 5.56
N TYR A 11 -18.59 -16.12 5.29
CA TYR A 11 -17.22 -16.13 5.82
C TYR A 11 -17.18 -15.86 7.32
N CYS A 12 -18.02 -14.97 7.86
CA CYS A 12 -18.17 -14.81 9.31
C CYS A 12 -18.50 -16.16 9.99
N LYS A 13 -19.46 -16.91 9.45
CA LYS A 13 -19.79 -18.26 9.94
C LYS A 13 -18.62 -19.24 9.79
N THR A 14 -17.95 -19.24 8.64
CA THR A 14 -16.84 -20.15 8.34
C THR A 14 -15.66 -19.96 9.30
N TYR A 15 -15.37 -18.70 9.67
CA TYR A 15 -14.27 -18.35 10.55
C TYR A 15 -14.68 -18.20 12.03
N TYR A 16 -15.93 -18.52 12.38
CA TYR A 16 -16.48 -18.35 13.73
C TYR A 16 -16.32 -16.92 14.29
N VAL A 17 -16.53 -15.93 13.42
CA VAL A 17 -16.45 -14.50 13.74
C VAL A 17 -17.85 -13.91 13.69
N GLU A 18 -18.25 -13.15 14.71
CA GLU A 18 -19.53 -12.45 14.69
C GLU A 18 -19.53 -11.34 13.64
N PRO A 19 -20.60 -11.18 12.83
CA PRO A 19 -20.69 -10.07 11.88
C PRO A 19 -20.59 -8.71 12.57
N ASN A 20 -19.78 -7.81 12.01
CA ASN A 20 -19.59 -6.48 12.55
C ASN A 20 -20.52 -5.47 11.86
N GLU A 21 -21.31 -4.73 12.64
CA GLU A 21 -22.28 -3.76 12.10
C GLU A 21 -21.63 -2.60 11.33
N THR A 22 -20.41 -2.20 11.70
CA THR A 22 -19.68 -1.16 10.98
C THR A 22 -19.31 -1.62 9.57
N ILE A 23 -18.82 -2.86 9.44
CA ILE A 23 -18.53 -3.48 8.14
C ILE A 23 -19.81 -3.62 7.31
N LEU A 24 -20.90 -4.10 7.92
CA LEU A 24 -22.20 -4.22 7.25
C LEU A 24 -22.72 -2.85 6.79
N GLY A 25 -22.51 -1.80 7.59
CA GLY A 25 -22.82 -0.42 7.24
C GLY A 25 -22.12 0.01 5.94
N GLU A 26 -20.81 -0.21 5.84
CA GLU A 26 -20.05 0.09 4.62
C GLU A 26 -20.52 -0.74 3.42
N ILE A 27 -20.80 -2.03 3.61
CA ILE A 27 -21.32 -2.89 2.54
C ILE A 27 -22.65 -2.37 1.98
N ARG A 28 -23.53 -1.85 2.85
CA ARG A 28 -24.84 -1.31 2.45
C ARG A 28 -24.74 0.03 1.72
N LYS A 29 -23.70 0.84 1.96
CA LYS A 29 -23.53 2.15 1.29
C LYS A 29 -23.41 2.00 -0.23
N VAL A 30 -22.61 1.05 -0.70
CA VAL A 30 -22.44 0.80 -2.14
C VAL A 30 -23.72 0.25 -2.79
N SER A 31 -24.59 -0.39 -2.00
CA SER A 31 -25.88 -0.91 -2.48
C SER A 31 -26.92 0.18 -2.80
N ASN A 32 -26.76 1.39 -2.25
CA ASN A 32 -27.76 2.45 -2.34
C ASN A 32 -27.58 3.43 -3.52
N GLY A 33 -26.73 3.08 -4.50
CA GLY A 33 -26.70 3.77 -5.80
C GLY A 33 -26.02 5.14 -5.82
N ASP A 34 -25.23 5.49 -4.80
CA ASP A 34 -24.37 6.67 -4.90
C ASP A 34 -23.28 6.41 -5.95
N ASN A 35 -23.41 7.08 -7.09
CA ASN A 35 -22.51 7.02 -8.24
C ASN A 35 -21.12 7.64 -7.96
N GLN A 36 -20.78 7.87 -6.69
CA GLN A 36 -19.50 8.45 -6.26
C GLN A 36 -18.71 7.39 -5.49
N THR A 37 -17.83 6.73 -6.25
CA THR A 37 -16.76 5.81 -5.83
C THR A 37 -17.21 4.47 -5.22
N LYS A 38 -16.80 3.36 -5.86
CA LYS A 38 -16.90 2.00 -5.30
C LYS A 38 -15.82 1.81 -4.22
N SER A 39 -15.92 2.60 -3.15
CA SER A 39 -14.95 2.66 -2.06
C SER A 39 -15.46 1.89 -0.84
N PHE A 40 -14.59 1.10 -0.23
CA PHE A 40 -14.82 0.46 1.05
C PHE A 40 -13.94 1.14 2.10
N ASN A 41 -14.55 1.81 3.09
CA ASN A 41 -13.80 2.65 4.01
C ASN A 41 -14.01 2.24 5.47
N LEU A 42 -12.95 1.73 6.09
CA LEU A 42 -12.91 1.43 7.53
C LEU A 42 -11.92 2.32 8.28
N SER A 43 -11.49 3.44 7.69
CA SER A 43 -10.47 4.31 8.28
C SER A 43 -10.88 4.81 9.65
N SER A 44 -9.92 4.83 10.58
CA SER A 44 -10.07 5.24 11.98
C SER A 44 -11.03 4.36 12.80
N LEU A 45 -11.43 3.20 12.26
CA LEU A 45 -12.28 2.24 12.96
C LEU A 45 -11.42 1.15 13.60
N ASN A 46 -11.67 0.90 14.88
CA ASN A 46 -11.08 -0.20 15.61
C ASN A 46 -12.02 -1.41 15.54
N ILE A 47 -11.82 -2.25 14.52
CA ILE A 47 -12.56 -3.51 14.39
C ILE A 47 -11.71 -4.69 14.90
N PRO A 48 -12.34 -5.76 15.44
CA PRO A 48 -11.60 -6.92 15.95
C PRO A 48 -10.70 -7.55 14.87
N GLU A 49 -9.50 -7.98 15.25
CA GLU A 49 -8.50 -8.52 14.30
C GLU A 49 -9.03 -9.68 13.45
N ALA A 50 -9.87 -10.54 14.03
CA ALA A 50 -10.49 -11.66 13.34
C ALA A 50 -11.33 -11.23 12.11
N GLN A 51 -11.85 -9.99 12.10
CA GLN A 51 -12.55 -9.43 10.95
C GLN A 51 -11.63 -9.25 9.74
N TYR A 52 -10.34 -8.93 9.93
CA TYR A 52 -9.42 -8.74 8.80
C TYR A 52 -9.11 -10.06 8.07
N THR A 53 -9.18 -11.20 8.76
CA THR A 53 -9.14 -12.53 8.13
C THR A 53 -10.35 -12.75 7.23
N VAL A 54 -11.54 -12.42 7.74
CA VAL A 54 -12.80 -12.51 6.97
C VAL A 54 -12.76 -11.56 5.77
N LEU A 55 -12.34 -10.31 5.97
CA LEU A 55 -12.21 -9.30 4.93
C LEU A 55 -11.18 -9.71 3.87
N GLY A 56 -10.02 -10.25 4.26
CA GLY A 56 -9.05 -10.77 3.31
C GLY A 56 -9.66 -11.84 2.41
N LYS A 57 -10.40 -12.79 2.99
CA LYS A 57 -11.08 -13.83 2.18
C LYS A 57 -12.21 -13.26 1.31
N LEU A 58 -12.92 -12.27 1.81
CA LEU A 58 -13.98 -11.59 1.08
C LEU A 58 -13.43 -10.83 -0.13
N PHE A 59 -12.36 -10.05 0.07
CA PHE A 59 -11.70 -9.28 -1.00
C PHE A 59 -10.98 -10.15 -2.01
N SER A 60 -10.63 -11.40 -1.69
CA SER A 60 -10.10 -12.32 -2.71
C SER A 60 -11.13 -12.70 -3.79
N HIS A 61 -12.43 -12.49 -3.52
CA HIS A 61 -13.54 -12.73 -4.45
C HIS A 61 -14.32 -11.45 -4.76
N ASP A 62 -13.76 -10.29 -4.44
CA ASP A 62 -14.41 -9.02 -4.66
C ASP A 62 -14.29 -8.54 -6.11
N PHE A 63 -15.44 -8.26 -6.71
CA PHE A 63 -15.60 -7.66 -8.03
C PHE A 63 -16.25 -6.28 -7.98
N LEU A 64 -16.47 -5.73 -6.78
CA LEU A 64 -17.18 -4.48 -6.57
C LEU A 64 -16.24 -3.32 -6.29
N TYR A 65 -15.36 -3.42 -5.30
CA TYR A 65 -14.64 -2.27 -4.77
C TYR A 65 -13.36 -1.97 -5.55
N THR A 66 -13.22 -0.71 -5.97
CA THR A 66 -12.02 -0.21 -6.66
C THR A 66 -11.08 0.51 -5.71
N SER A 67 -11.55 0.92 -4.54
CA SER A 67 -10.76 1.66 -3.55
C SER A 67 -11.03 1.13 -2.16
N ILE A 68 -9.97 0.82 -1.40
CA ILE A 68 -10.08 0.33 -0.03
C ILE A 68 -9.25 1.24 0.88
N HIS A 69 -9.90 1.73 1.94
CA HIS A 69 -9.33 2.71 2.85
C HIS A 69 -9.30 2.11 4.25
N LEU A 70 -8.10 1.89 4.78
CA LEU A 70 -7.83 1.33 6.10
C LEU A 70 -6.86 2.25 6.87
N ASN A 71 -7.04 3.56 6.74
CA ASN A 71 -6.14 4.53 7.37
C ASN A 71 -6.36 4.58 8.88
N ASP A 72 -5.30 4.70 9.67
CA ASP A 72 -5.34 4.91 11.11
C ASP A 72 -6.19 3.82 11.84
N CYS A 73 -6.11 2.57 11.38
CA CYS A 73 -6.87 1.42 11.90
C CYS A 73 -6.13 0.62 12.97
N ASN A 74 -4.90 1.02 13.32
CA ASN A 74 -4.03 0.31 14.27
C ASN A 74 -3.88 -1.19 13.94
N LEU A 75 -3.66 -1.50 12.66
CA LEU A 75 -3.52 -2.88 12.18
C LEU A 75 -2.26 -3.53 12.74
N SER A 76 -2.40 -4.62 13.49
CA SER A 76 -1.28 -5.51 13.78
C SER A 76 -0.72 -6.11 12.48
N SER A 77 0.53 -6.58 12.53
CA SER A 77 1.17 -7.21 11.37
C SER A 77 0.39 -8.45 10.90
N GLU A 78 -0.20 -9.18 11.83
CA GLU A 78 -1.04 -10.36 11.59
C GLU A 78 -2.34 -9.99 10.90
N ALA A 79 -3.05 -8.97 11.40
CA ALA A 79 -4.29 -8.47 10.81
C ALA A 79 -4.05 -7.93 9.38
N LEU A 80 -2.99 -7.14 9.19
CA LEU A 80 -2.61 -6.63 7.88
C LEU A 80 -2.27 -7.78 6.92
N GLN A 81 -1.47 -8.75 7.37
CA GLN A 81 -1.10 -9.90 6.54
C GLN A 81 -2.33 -10.71 6.12
N ALA A 82 -3.26 -10.94 7.05
CA ALA A 82 -4.50 -11.67 6.78
C ALA A 82 -5.36 -10.96 5.74
N PHE A 83 -5.48 -9.63 5.85
CA PHE A 83 -6.19 -8.81 4.87
C PHE A 83 -5.50 -8.82 3.50
N LEU A 84 -4.19 -8.53 3.46
CA LEU A 84 -3.41 -8.43 2.22
C LEU A 84 -3.33 -9.76 1.46
N HIS A 85 -3.42 -10.90 2.15
CA HIS A 85 -3.49 -12.21 1.49
C HIS A 85 -4.65 -12.28 0.47
N GLY A 86 -5.77 -11.61 0.76
CA GLY A 86 -6.88 -11.47 -0.18
C GLY A 86 -6.55 -10.65 -1.41
N LEU A 87 -5.85 -9.52 -1.20
CA LEU A 87 -5.48 -8.61 -2.28
C LEU A 87 -4.43 -9.19 -3.22
N VAL A 88 -3.69 -10.22 -2.84
CA VAL A 88 -2.76 -10.92 -3.76
C VAL A 88 -3.45 -11.41 -5.03
N THR A 89 -4.71 -11.86 -4.94
CA THR A 89 -5.49 -12.37 -6.09
C THR A 89 -6.60 -11.44 -6.55
N ASN A 90 -6.81 -10.30 -5.87
CA ASN A 90 -7.86 -9.36 -6.22
C ASN A 90 -7.59 -8.68 -7.57
N THR A 91 -8.61 -8.62 -8.42
CA THR A 91 -8.53 -8.09 -9.80
C THR A 91 -9.32 -6.80 -10.02
N THR A 92 -9.84 -6.19 -8.94
CA THR A 92 -10.75 -5.05 -8.99
C THR A 92 -10.16 -3.80 -8.33
N CYS A 93 -9.55 -3.96 -7.17
CA CYS A 93 -9.01 -2.89 -6.34
C CYS A 93 -7.83 -2.20 -7.03
N ARG A 94 -7.96 -0.88 -7.24
CA ARG A 94 -6.97 0.01 -7.85
C ARG A 94 -6.29 0.90 -6.82
N THR A 95 -6.96 1.23 -5.73
CA THR A 95 -6.43 2.11 -4.68
C THR A 95 -6.48 1.43 -3.32
N LEU A 96 -5.34 1.39 -2.64
CA LEU A 96 -5.22 0.92 -1.27
C LEU A 96 -4.58 2.00 -0.41
N GLU A 97 -5.30 2.44 0.62
CA GLU A 97 -4.81 3.40 1.61
C GLU A 97 -4.63 2.71 2.97
N LEU A 98 -3.42 2.83 3.50
CA LEU A 98 -2.95 2.18 4.72
C LEU A 98 -2.18 3.16 5.62
N LYS A 99 -2.49 4.45 5.52
CA LYS A 99 -1.82 5.50 6.30
C LYS A 99 -1.89 5.18 7.80
N GLY A 100 -0.82 5.46 8.55
CA GLY A 100 -0.89 5.48 10.02
C GLY A 100 -1.19 4.14 10.69
N ASN A 101 -0.71 3.03 10.13
CA ASN A 101 -0.90 1.68 10.69
C ASN A 101 0.36 1.10 11.34
N SER A 102 1.40 1.91 11.54
CA SER A 102 2.69 1.47 12.09
C SER A 102 3.26 0.23 11.37
N ILE A 103 3.14 0.18 10.04
CA ILE A 103 3.57 -1.00 9.25
C ILE A 103 5.10 -1.08 9.24
N HIS A 104 5.65 -2.22 9.65
CA HIS A 104 7.09 -2.56 9.62
C HIS A 104 7.27 -4.08 9.45
N GLY A 105 8.50 -4.56 9.27
CA GLY A 105 8.86 -6.00 9.28
C GLY A 105 7.92 -6.90 8.46
N ALA A 106 7.22 -7.81 9.14
CA ALA A 106 6.29 -8.77 8.50
C ALA A 106 5.15 -8.09 7.71
N GLY A 107 4.65 -6.94 8.15
CA GLY A 107 3.66 -6.16 7.39
C GLY A 107 4.23 -5.63 6.07
N THR A 108 5.51 -5.24 6.07
CA THR A 108 6.21 -4.81 4.84
C THR A 108 6.45 -5.99 3.89
N GLU A 109 6.79 -7.16 4.42
CA GLU A 109 6.88 -8.39 3.61
C GLU A 109 5.53 -8.79 2.99
N ALA A 110 4.43 -8.60 3.71
CA ALA A 110 3.09 -8.84 3.18
C ALA A 110 2.77 -7.89 2.01
N LEU A 111 3.12 -6.61 2.13
CA LEU A 111 3.01 -5.64 1.02
C LEU A 111 3.89 -6.04 -0.18
N ALA A 112 5.12 -6.50 0.05
CA ALA A 112 5.99 -7.00 -1.00
C ALA A 112 5.36 -8.18 -1.77
N LYS A 113 4.67 -9.10 -1.08
CA LYS A 113 3.93 -10.20 -1.72
C LYS A 113 2.79 -9.69 -2.60
N VAL A 114 2.05 -8.68 -2.14
CA VAL A 114 1.01 -8.03 -2.95
C VAL A 114 1.62 -7.38 -4.18
N LEU A 115 2.65 -6.54 -4.05
CA LEU A 115 3.29 -5.89 -5.20
C LEU A 115 3.86 -6.88 -6.22
N ARG A 116 4.38 -8.02 -5.76
CA ARG A 116 4.94 -9.04 -6.67
C ARG A 116 3.88 -9.74 -7.51
N ARG A 117 2.66 -9.90 -6.99
CA ARG A 117 1.62 -10.77 -7.57
C ARG A 117 0.43 -10.01 -8.13
N ASN A 118 -0.03 -8.99 -7.42
CA ASN A 118 -1.14 -8.16 -7.84
C ASN A 118 -0.69 -7.24 -8.97
N GLN A 119 -1.35 -7.36 -10.13
CA GLN A 119 -1.12 -6.54 -11.33
C GLN A 119 -2.30 -5.62 -11.61
N THR A 120 -3.05 -5.29 -10.56
CA THR A 120 -4.31 -4.56 -10.60
C THR A 120 -4.17 -3.21 -9.90
N LEU A 121 -3.50 -3.20 -8.74
CA LEU A 121 -3.32 -2.05 -7.88
C LEU A 121 -2.48 -0.99 -8.60
N GLN A 122 -2.98 0.24 -8.60
CA GLN A 122 -2.40 1.39 -9.29
C GLN A 122 -1.93 2.46 -8.31
N ASN A 123 -2.59 2.62 -7.16
CA ASN A 123 -2.30 3.64 -6.18
C ASN A 123 -2.16 2.98 -4.81
N LEU A 124 -0.99 3.13 -4.20
CA LEU A 124 -0.69 2.59 -2.88
C LEU A 124 -0.22 3.72 -1.96
N ARG A 125 -0.99 3.96 -0.89
CA ARG A 125 -0.73 5.03 0.09
C ARG A 125 -0.34 4.45 1.43
N LEU A 126 0.91 4.71 1.82
CA LEU A 126 1.56 4.13 3.00
C LEU A 126 2.12 5.21 3.91
N GLU A 127 1.70 6.47 3.78
CA GLU A 127 2.25 7.55 4.59
C GLU A 127 2.10 7.31 6.10
N TRP A 128 3.02 7.83 6.90
CA TRP A 128 3.00 7.66 8.36
C TRP A 128 3.06 6.20 8.82
N ASN A 129 3.93 5.41 8.20
CA ASN A 129 4.27 4.05 8.63
C ASN A 129 5.76 3.95 8.95
N GLN A 130 6.30 2.74 9.06
CA GLN A 130 7.68 2.46 9.45
C GLN A 130 8.27 1.40 8.51
N ILE A 131 7.91 1.43 7.22
CA ILE A 131 8.30 0.35 6.29
C ILE A 131 9.81 0.33 6.02
N GLY A 132 10.48 1.48 6.16
CA GLY A 132 11.93 1.63 6.05
C GLY A 132 12.65 1.57 7.39
N ALA A 133 11.90 1.54 8.50
CA ALA A 133 12.48 1.41 9.82
C ALA A 133 13.05 -0.02 9.97
N MET A 134 14.32 -0.10 10.36
CA MET A 134 15.15 -1.30 10.47
C MET A 134 15.82 -1.73 9.16
N ASP A 135 17.12 -2.06 9.25
CA ASP A 135 17.93 -2.76 8.23
C ASP A 135 17.45 -4.22 8.05
N SER A 136 16.14 -4.41 7.94
CA SER A 136 15.50 -5.70 7.76
C SER A 136 15.36 -6.00 6.26
N PRO A 137 15.44 -7.29 5.85
CA PRO A 137 15.27 -7.69 4.46
C PRO A 137 13.87 -7.40 3.89
N ALA A 138 12.94 -6.95 4.73
CA ALA A 138 11.57 -6.66 4.33
C ALA A 138 11.49 -5.48 3.34
N PHE A 139 12.22 -4.39 3.60
CA PHE A 139 12.22 -3.24 2.69
C PHE A 139 12.93 -3.54 1.37
N SER A 140 14.03 -4.28 1.40
CA SER A 140 14.69 -4.78 0.19
C SER A 140 13.74 -5.65 -0.63
N SER A 141 12.98 -6.54 0.02
CA SER A 141 11.97 -7.38 -0.62
C SER A 141 10.83 -6.57 -1.24
N PHE A 142 10.43 -5.47 -0.58
CA PHE A 142 9.46 -4.51 -1.10
C PHE A 142 9.98 -3.81 -2.35
N CYS A 143 11.23 -3.33 -2.34
CA CYS A 143 11.89 -2.73 -3.50
C CYS A 143 12.02 -3.71 -4.67
N ASP A 144 12.41 -4.96 -4.39
CA ASP A 144 12.48 -6.02 -5.38
C ASP A 144 11.11 -6.31 -6.01
N ALA A 145 10.05 -6.35 -5.20
CA ALA A 145 8.69 -6.53 -5.68
C ALA A 145 8.23 -5.34 -6.53
N LEU A 146 8.53 -4.11 -6.09
CA LEU A 146 8.25 -2.88 -6.84
C LEU A 146 8.94 -2.89 -8.21
N SER A 147 10.20 -3.36 -8.27
CA SER A 147 10.97 -3.44 -9.53
C SER A 147 10.33 -4.36 -10.59
N LEU A 148 9.50 -5.32 -10.15
CA LEU A 148 8.83 -6.31 -10.99
C LEU A 148 7.34 -5.99 -11.22
N ASN A 149 6.75 -5.12 -10.40
CA ASN A 149 5.35 -4.75 -10.52
C ASN A 149 5.12 -3.95 -11.81
N LYS A 150 4.03 -4.27 -12.53
CA LYS A 150 3.69 -3.66 -13.82
C LYS A 150 2.31 -2.98 -13.81
N SER A 151 1.80 -2.62 -12.64
CA SER A 151 0.50 -1.97 -12.50
C SER A 151 0.52 -0.71 -11.66
N LEU A 152 1.45 -0.60 -10.70
CA LEU A 152 1.53 0.51 -9.78
C LEU A 152 1.99 1.77 -10.51
N ILE A 153 1.23 2.84 -10.34
CA ILE A 153 1.37 4.15 -10.98
C ILE A 153 1.79 5.19 -9.93
N GLU A 154 1.16 5.16 -8.76
CA GLU A 154 1.42 6.10 -7.67
C GLU A 154 1.77 5.35 -6.39
N LEU A 155 2.87 5.75 -5.76
CA LEU A 155 3.33 5.22 -4.50
C LEU A 155 3.66 6.37 -3.54
N ASP A 156 2.96 6.40 -2.42
CA ASP A 156 3.17 7.38 -1.35
C ASP A 156 3.83 6.72 -0.15
N LEU A 157 5.09 7.09 0.10
CA LEU A 157 5.92 6.62 1.20
C LEU A 157 6.34 7.77 2.13
N ARG A 158 5.53 8.82 2.24
CA ARG A 158 5.85 9.93 3.13
C ARG A 158 5.98 9.48 4.57
N ASN A 159 7.00 9.98 5.28
CA ASN A 159 7.22 9.68 6.70
C ASN A 159 7.17 8.17 7.03
N ASN A 160 8.13 7.43 6.48
CA ASN A 160 8.26 5.97 6.55
C ASN A 160 9.61 5.48 7.12
N ASP A 161 10.39 6.40 7.69
CA ASP A 161 11.75 6.17 8.20
C ASP A 161 12.71 5.55 7.16
N ILE A 162 12.57 5.94 5.88
CA ILE A 162 13.43 5.42 4.82
C ILE A 162 14.81 6.09 4.90
N SER A 163 15.84 5.30 5.18
CA SER A 163 17.23 5.74 5.27
C SER A 163 17.90 5.90 3.90
N HIS A 164 19.15 6.38 3.88
CA HIS A 164 19.98 6.42 2.67
C HIS A 164 20.20 5.05 2.01
N VAL A 165 20.20 3.96 2.79
CA VAL A 165 20.26 2.58 2.27
C VAL A 165 18.96 2.27 1.53
N GLY A 166 17.81 2.51 2.16
CA GLY A 166 16.50 2.34 1.52
C GLY A 166 16.32 3.21 0.27
N GLY A 167 16.84 4.44 0.28
CA GLY A 167 16.87 5.30 -0.91
C GLY A 167 17.67 4.70 -2.07
N THR A 168 18.78 4.00 -1.77
CA THR A 168 19.59 3.30 -2.77
C THR A 168 18.87 2.06 -3.32
N GLU A 169 18.15 1.33 -2.48
CA GLU A 169 17.34 0.17 -2.90
C GLU A 169 16.16 0.60 -3.78
N LEU A 170 15.46 1.68 -3.40
CA LEU A 170 14.41 2.29 -4.23
C LEU A 170 14.97 2.73 -5.58
N ALA A 171 16.15 3.37 -5.60
CA ALA A 171 16.81 3.75 -6.85
C ALA A 171 17.09 2.52 -7.75
N ALA A 172 17.53 1.41 -7.18
CA ALA A 172 17.74 0.16 -7.93
C ALA A 172 16.43 -0.41 -8.48
N ALA A 173 15.34 -0.35 -7.70
CA ALA A 173 14.02 -0.78 -8.12
C ALA A 173 13.48 0.09 -9.26
N LEU A 174 13.61 1.42 -9.15
CA LEU A 174 13.17 2.39 -10.14
C LEU A 174 13.86 2.19 -11.49
N LYS A 175 15.15 1.85 -11.54
CA LYS A 175 15.84 1.57 -12.81
C LYS A 175 15.19 0.45 -13.63
N ARG A 176 14.43 -0.44 -13.00
CA ARG A 176 13.79 -1.61 -13.61
C ARG A 176 12.28 -1.47 -13.74
N ASN A 177 11.65 -0.67 -12.88
CA ASN A 177 10.22 -0.42 -12.93
C ASN A 177 9.88 0.42 -14.17
N VAL A 178 8.79 0.05 -14.85
CA VAL A 178 8.36 0.66 -16.12
C VAL A 178 6.93 1.20 -16.07
N THR A 179 6.36 1.37 -14.88
CA THR A 179 4.96 1.79 -14.71
C THR A 179 4.75 2.90 -13.70
N LEU A 180 5.60 2.99 -12.68
CA LEU A 180 5.50 4.00 -11.64
C LEU A 180 5.76 5.37 -12.25
N ARG A 181 4.83 6.30 -11.97
CA ARG A 181 4.83 7.68 -12.47
C ARG A 181 5.01 8.69 -11.35
N VAL A 182 4.48 8.41 -10.16
CA VAL A 182 4.60 9.30 -9.00
C VAL A 182 5.15 8.51 -7.83
N LEU A 183 6.23 9.03 -7.24
CA LEU A 183 6.81 8.53 -6.01
C LEU A 183 6.98 9.67 -5.01
N ASP A 184 6.29 9.56 -3.88
CA ASP A 184 6.40 10.53 -2.79
C ASP A 184 7.23 9.98 -1.65
N LEU A 185 8.39 10.59 -1.40
CA LEU A 185 9.32 10.22 -0.33
C LEU A 185 9.46 11.33 0.71
N ARG A 186 8.58 12.35 0.73
CA ARG A 186 8.75 13.49 1.65
C ARG A 186 8.84 13.04 3.12
N TRP A 187 9.63 13.79 3.89
CA TRP A 187 9.82 13.56 5.33
C TRP A 187 10.36 12.17 5.69
N ASN A 188 11.36 11.68 4.94
CA ASN A 188 12.16 10.50 5.30
C ASN A 188 13.62 10.93 5.65
N ASN A 189 14.55 9.98 5.72
CA ASN A 189 15.97 10.22 6.04
C ASN A 189 16.90 9.75 4.92
N ILE A 190 16.55 10.05 3.66
CA ILE A 190 17.24 9.59 2.45
C ILE A 190 18.67 10.14 2.35
N GLY A 191 18.90 11.38 2.78
CA GLY A 191 20.21 12.02 2.80
C GLY A 191 20.90 12.14 1.43
N LEU A 192 22.17 12.54 1.44
CA LEU A 192 22.96 12.76 0.22
C LEU A 192 23.15 11.49 -0.62
N VAL A 193 23.48 10.36 0.02
CA VAL A 193 23.81 9.12 -0.70
C VAL A 193 22.58 8.56 -1.41
N GLY A 194 21.46 8.44 -0.69
CA GLY A 194 20.21 7.93 -1.27
C GLY A 194 19.66 8.87 -2.35
N SER A 195 19.75 10.19 -2.16
CA SER A 195 19.26 11.15 -3.16
C SER A 195 20.09 11.18 -4.44
N ARG A 196 21.41 11.01 -4.36
CA ARG A 196 22.26 10.79 -5.55
C ARG A 196 21.88 9.54 -6.32
N ALA A 197 21.60 8.45 -5.60
CA ALA A 197 21.16 7.20 -6.23
C ALA A 197 19.81 7.37 -6.94
N LEU A 198 18.84 8.04 -6.29
CA LEU A 198 17.54 8.35 -6.87
C LEU A 198 17.65 9.26 -8.10
N LEU A 199 18.50 10.29 -8.06
CA LEU A 199 18.76 11.16 -9.21
C LEU A 199 19.29 10.35 -10.40
N ALA A 200 20.28 9.48 -10.17
CA ALA A 200 20.82 8.61 -11.21
C ALA A 200 19.78 7.61 -11.74
N ALA A 201 18.85 7.15 -10.91
CA ALA A 201 17.73 6.32 -11.36
C ALA A 201 16.78 7.09 -12.26
N CYS A 202 16.42 8.33 -11.91
CA CYS A 202 15.55 9.21 -12.71
C CYS A 202 16.14 9.50 -14.10
N GLN A 203 17.46 9.63 -14.22
CA GLN A 203 18.13 9.82 -15.52
C GLN A 203 17.98 8.62 -16.47
N SER A 204 17.75 7.42 -15.93
CA SER A 204 17.61 6.18 -16.70
C SER A 204 16.17 5.67 -16.80
N ASN A 205 15.30 6.06 -15.86
CA ASN A 205 13.90 5.70 -15.84
C ASN A 205 13.10 6.71 -16.68
N SER A 206 12.36 6.23 -17.68
CA SER A 206 11.59 7.08 -18.60
C SER A 206 10.10 7.17 -18.26
N THR A 207 9.66 6.57 -17.14
CA THR A 207 8.24 6.47 -16.76
C THR A 207 7.88 7.28 -15.52
N LEU A 208 8.85 7.50 -14.63
CA LEU A 208 8.70 8.31 -13.43
C LEU A 208 8.64 9.78 -13.83
N ASN A 209 7.52 10.43 -13.52
CA ASN A 209 7.25 11.82 -13.86
C ASN A 209 7.47 12.75 -12.67
N GLU A 210 7.19 12.28 -11.46
CA GLU A 210 7.20 13.09 -10.24
C GLU A 210 7.89 12.33 -9.10
N LEU A 211 8.98 12.91 -8.57
CA LEU A 211 9.68 12.41 -7.40
C LEU A 211 9.77 13.50 -6.31
N HIS A 212 9.02 13.33 -5.22
CA HIS A 212 9.01 14.30 -4.13
C HIS A 212 9.98 13.93 -3.01
N LEU A 213 10.96 14.80 -2.74
CA LEU A 213 12.01 14.57 -1.75
C LEU A 213 12.09 15.63 -0.63
N THR A 214 11.14 16.56 -0.54
CA THR A 214 11.13 17.57 0.53
C THR A 214 11.26 16.94 1.92
N GLY A 215 12.11 17.52 2.78
CA GLY A 215 12.29 17.03 4.16
C GLY A 215 13.15 15.77 4.30
N ASN A 216 14.04 15.49 3.35
CA ASN A 216 14.94 14.32 3.36
C ASN A 216 16.42 14.61 3.63
N ASN A 217 16.75 15.84 4.06
CA ASN A 217 18.13 16.31 4.15
C ASN A 217 18.91 16.15 2.82
N VAL A 218 18.25 16.50 1.71
CA VAL A 218 18.80 16.43 0.36
C VAL A 218 19.43 17.79 0.01
N PRO A 219 20.69 17.82 -0.46
CA PRO A 219 21.32 19.05 -0.92
C PRO A 219 20.58 19.75 -2.07
N ASP A 220 20.63 21.07 -2.09
CA ASP A 220 19.90 21.91 -3.04
C ASP A 220 20.28 21.64 -4.50
N ASP A 221 21.54 21.28 -4.78
CA ASP A 221 22.00 20.93 -6.13
C ASP A 221 21.29 19.68 -6.65
N ILE A 222 21.01 18.70 -5.78
CA ILE A 222 20.23 17.52 -6.17
C ILE A 222 18.75 17.88 -6.31
N MET A 223 18.20 18.67 -5.40
CA MET A 223 16.78 19.09 -5.45
C MET A 223 16.44 19.87 -6.72
N GLN A 224 17.38 20.63 -7.29
CA GLN A 224 17.18 21.37 -8.54
C GLN A 224 17.22 20.49 -9.79
N ASN A 225 17.85 19.31 -9.70
CA ASN A 225 18.04 18.38 -10.81
C ASN A 225 17.09 17.17 -10.77
N ILE A 226 16.34 17.00 -9.68
CA ILE A 226 15.39 15.91 -9.50
C ILE A 226 13.98 16.42 -9.89
N THR A 227 13.35 15.73 -10.83
CA THR A 227 12.04 16.07 -11.43
C THR A 227 10.87 15.62 -10.57
#